data_AF-A0A7K4AMX3-F1
#
_entry.id   AF-A0A7K4AMX3-F1
#
_cell.length_a   1.000
_cell.length_b   1.000
_cell.length_c   1.000
_cell.angle_alpha   90.00
_cell.angle_beta   90.00
_cell.angle_gamma   90.00
#
_symmetry.space_group_name_H-M   'P 1'
#
loop_
_entity.id
_entity.type
_entity.pdbx_description
1 polymer ?
#
loop_
_entity_poly.entity_id
_entity_poly.type
_entity_poly.pdbx_seq_one_letter_code
_entity_poly.pdbx_strand_id
1 'polypeptide(L)'
;QDVLKAFYWVLILLLSAYGSYAAMRRRDSRKWDDRNLALALPFIALSFLTLFDSKLFTEVSKDRLFHICLIFTAPLATYGGLCAFRKIKRKLIARYSSTHPQRDSTIAFGSILVVGFLLSTGLFAFVTGDPLPIELDTSAEGRACYSDGEYVAANFTVDKRGDSRCVYADAHRAYLMEVVGGLYDPLQGRTSVPVHGEADLHYFLGTENLEGRIWLEDPQKWRENKTCINIDDNFKRSLLVMDKVYASQEAELYYKKFWGPI
;
A
#
# COMPACT_ATOMS: atom_id res chain seq x y z
N GLN A 1 -10.08 10.04 18.98
CA GLN A 1 -10.12 10.31 17.51
C GLN A 1 -11.14 9.43 16.79
N ASP A 2 -11.37 8.20 17.24
CA ASP A 2 -12.14 7.19 16.48
C ASP A 2 -13.63 7.48 16.36
N VAL A 3 -14.24 8.11 17.38
CA VAL A 3 -15.66 8.50 17.35
C VAL A 3 -15.92 9.59 16.29
N LEU A 4 -15.01 10.54 16.13
CA LEU A 4 -15.12 11.61 15.13
C LEU A 4 -14.95 11.04 13.70
N LYS A 5 -14.00 10.11 13.53
CA LYS A 5 -13.80 9.39 12.26
C LYS A 5 -15.05 8.58 11.89
N ALA A 6 -15.59 7.80 12.82
CA ALA A 6 -16.79 7.00 12.60
C ALA A 6 -18.02 7.86 12.26
N PHE A 7 -18.22 8.98 12.97
CA PHE A 7 -19.29 9.93 12.65
C PHE A 7 -19.17 10.47 11.23
N TYR A 8 -17.96 10.85 10.82
CA TYR A 8 -17.69 11.36 9.48
C TYR A 8 -17.94 10.32 8.38
N TRP A 9 -17.53 9.07 8.61
CA TRP A 9 -17.76 7.96 7.67
C TRP A 9 -19.25 7.71 7.46
N VAL A 10 -20.01 7.65 8.56
CA VAL A 10 -21.47 7.48 8.51
C VAL A 10 -22.14 8.66 7.79
N LEU A 11 -21.69 9.89 8.04
CA LEU A 11 -22.22 11.07 7.36
C LEU A 11 -22.02 11.00 5.85
N ILE A 12 -20.82 10.64 5.37
CA ILE A 12 -20.55 10.51 3.93
C ILE A 12 -21.40 9.40 3.31
N LEU A 13 -21.55 8.27 3.99
CA LEU A 13 -22.38 7.16 3.53
C LEU A 13 -23.84 7.59 3.36
N LEU A 14 -24.38 8.31 4.35
CA LEU A 14 -25.74 8.83 4.29
C LEU A 14 -25.91 9.84 3.16
N LEU A 15 -24.94 10.74 2.97
CA LEU A 15 -24.96 11.70 1.87
C LEU A 15 -24.85 11.03 0.50
N SER A 16 -24.02 10.01 0.36
CA SER A 16 -23.84 9.24 -0.88
C SER A 16 -25.11 8.46 -1.23
N ALA A 17 -25.68 7.75 -0.26
CA ALA A 17 -26.94 7.01 -0.43
C ALA A 17 -28.10 7.96 -0.78
N TYR A 18 -28.17 9.11 -0.11
CA TYR A 18 -29.17 10.14 -0.42
C TYR A 18 -28.95 10.78 -1.80
N GLY A 19 -27.69 10.97 -2.21
CA GLY A 19 -27.31 11.41 -3.55
C GLY A 19 -27.80 10.45 -4.63
N SER A 20 -27.56 9.14 -4.45
CA SER A 20 -28.06 8.09 -5.34
C SER A 20 -29.59 8.08 -5.42
N TYR A 21 -30.27 8.12 -4.26
CA TYR A 21 -31.74 8.20 -4.22
C TYR A 21 -32.27 9.45 -4.95
N ALA A 22 -31.65 10.60 -4.74
CA ALA A 22 -32.04 11.86 -5.38
C ALA A 22 -31.77 11.87 -6.89
N ALA A 23 -30.71 11.20 -7.34
CA ALA A 23 -30.39 11.02 -8.75
C ALA A 23 -31.42 10.10 -9.43
N MET A 24 -31.71 8.93 -8.85
CA MET A 24 -32.69 7.97 -9.38
C MET A 24 -34.11 8.55 -9.47
N ARG A 25 -34.52 9.35 -8.47
CA ARG A 25 -35.86 9.97 -8.45
C ARG A 25 -36.03 11.10 -9.47
N ARG A 26 -34.94 11.69 -9.97
CA ARG A 26 -34.95 12.81 -10.94
C ARG A 26 -34.57 12.35 -12.34
N ARG A 27 -35.06 11.18 -12.74
CA ARG A 27 -34.75 10.48 -14.00
C ARG A 27 -34.99 11.33 -15.26
N ASP A 28 -35.88 12.33 -15.19
CA ASP A 28 -36.20 13.24 -16.31
C ASP A 28 -35.22 14.41 -16.49
N SER A 29 -34.33 14.64 -15.52
CA SER A 29 -33.30 15.68 -15.62
C SER A 29 -32.03 15.04 -16.18
N ARG A 30 -31.79 15.27 -17.48
CA ARG A 30 -30.60 15.02 -18.35
C ARG A 30 -29.18 15.26 -17.78
N LYS A 31 -29.01 15.38 -16.46
CA LYS A 31 -27.81 15.85 -15.76
C LYS A 31 -26.97 14.73 -15.15
N TRP A 32 -27.51 13.52 -14.99
CA TRP A 32 -26.78 12.38 -14.43
C TRP A 32 -26.77 11.23 -15.44
N ASP A 33 -25.58 10.76 -15.76
CA ASP A 33 -25.39 9.58 -16.60
C ASP A 33 -25.67 8.33 -15.76
N ASP A 34 -26.61 7.50 -16.21
CA ASP A 34 -26.98 6.23 -15.58
C ASP A 34 -25.74 5.33 -15.41
N ARG A 35 -24.72 5.47 -16.27
CA ARG A 35 -23.44 4.75 -16.16
C ARG A 35 -22.66 5.11 -14.90
N ASN A 36 -22.64 6.39 -14.52
CA ASN A 36 -21.96 6.85 -13.31
C ASN A 36 -22.66 6.34 -12.04
N LEU A 37 -23.99 6.24 -12.08
CA LEU A 37 -24.77 5.68 -10.98
C LEU A 37 -24.55 4.17 -10.86
N ALA A 38 -24.57 3.44 -11.98
CA ALA A 38 -24.28 2.00 -12.02
C ALA A 38 -22.86 1.68 -11.50
N LEU A 39 -21.87 2.51 -11.86
CA LEU A 39 -20.50 2.37 -11.38
C LEU A 39 -20.38 2.62 -9.87
N ALA A 40 -21.08 3.62 -9.33
CA ALA A 40 -20.93 4.02 -7.93
C ALA A 40 -21.72 3.17 -6.92
N LEU A 41 -22.83 2.55 -7.33
CA LEU A 41 -23.64 1.67 -6.47
C LEU A 41 -22.85 0.55 -5.77
N PRO A 42 -22.00 -0.25 -6.45
CA PRO A 42 -21.20 -1.28 -5.78
C PRO A 42 -20.25 -0.66 -4.74
N PHE A 43 -19.68 0.51 -4.99
CA PHE A 43 -18.80 1.18 -4.02
C PHE A 43 -19.56 1.72 -2.81
N ILE A 44 -20.83 2.12 -2.95
CA ILE A 44 -21.68 2.47 -1.80
C ILE A 44 -21.94 1.21 -0.94
N ALA A 45 -22.23 0.07 -1.57
CA ALA A 45 -22.43 -1.18 -0.85
C ALA A 45 -21.15 -1.64 -0.12
N LEU A 46 -20.00 -1.58 -0.79
CA LEU A 46 -18.69 -1.88 -0.21
C LEU A 46 -18.34 -0.94 0.95
N SER A 47 -18.62 0.36 0.83
CA SER A 47 -18.43 1.34 1.91
C SER A 47 -19.32 1.06 3.12
N PHE A 48 -20.47 0.42 2.94
CA PHE A 48 -21.32 0.01 4.05
C PHE A 48 -20.74 -1.24 4.73
N LEU A 49 -20.17 -2.16 3.95
CA LEU A 49 -19.50 -3.35 4.48
C LEU A 49 -18.24 -3.01 5.30
N THR A 50 -17.55 -1.92 5.00
CA THR A 50 -16.40 -1.46 5.81
C THR A 50 -16.79 -0.98 7.21
N LEU A 51 -18.07 -0.65 7.46
CA LEU A 51 -18.56 -0.34 8.81
C LEU A 51 -18.67 -1.57 9.71
N PHE A 52 -18.79 -2.76 9.11
CA PHE A 52 -18.85 -4.01 9.85
C PHE A 52 -17.44 -4.58 9.98
N ASP A 53 -17.15 -5.13 11.16
CA ASP A 53 -15.91 -5.87 11.40
C ASP A 53 -15.95 -7.23 10.68
N SER A 54 -15.79 -7.16 9.37
CA SER A 54 -15.88 -8.30 8.50
C SER A 54 -14.47 -8.65 8.02
N LYS A 55 -14.00 -9.87 8.32
CA LYS A 55 -12.75 -10.46 7.78
C LYS A 55 -12.87 -10.77 6.27
N LEU A 56 -13.72 -10.04 5.55
CA LEU A 56 -14.05 -10.28 4.14
C LEU A 56 -12.93 -9.83 3.20
N PHE A 57 -12.00 -9.01 3.68
CA PHE A 57 -10.89 -8.47 2.88
C PHE A 57 -9.57 -8.89 3.53
N THR A 58 -8.87 -9.83 2.88
CA THR A 58 -7.57 -10.37 3.35
C THR A 58 -6.39 -9.60 2.77
N GLU A 59 -6.57 -8.90 1.65
CA GLU A 59 -5.49 -8.23 0.92
C GLU A 59 -5.40 -6.71 1.15
N VAL A 60 -6.49 -6.09 1.61
CA VAL A 60 -6.64 -4.63 1.71
C VAL A 60 -7.21 -4.25 3.07
N SER A 61 -6.58 -3.28 3.76
CA SER A 61 -7.08 -2.75 5.03
C SER A 61 -8.44 -2.07 4.88
N LYS A 62 -9.25 -2.08 5.94
CA LYS A 62 -10.60 -1.46 5.94
C LYS A 62 -10.56 0.02 5.60
N ASP A 63 -9.59 0.74 6.16
CA ASP A 63 -9.41 2.17 5.91
C ASP A 63 -9.12 2.43 4.43
N ARG A 64 -8.22 1.62 3.82
CA ARG A 64 -7.89 1.74 2.39
C ARG A 64 -9.08 1.42 1.50
N LEU A 65 -9.82 0.35 1.80
CA LEU A 65 -11.01 0.00 1.04
C LEU A 65 -12.05 1.12 1.10
N PHE A 66 -12.28 1.70 2.28
CA PHE A 66 -13.18 2.83 2.44
C PHE A 66 -12.72 4.05 1.64
N HIS A 67 -11.42 4.36 1.66
CA HIS A 67 -10.85 5.44 0.85
C HIS A 67 -11.06 5.24 -0.66
N ILE A 68 -10.85 4.02 -1.18
CA ILE A 68 -11.09 3.70 -2.59
C ILE A 68 -12.56 3.91 -2.92
N CYS A 69 -13.47 3.41 -2.08
CA CYS A 69 -14.90 3.59 -2.31
C CYS A 69 -15.32 5.07 -2.23
N LEU A 70 -14.66 5.87 -1.40
CA LEU A 70 -14.86 7.31 -1.30
C LEU A 70 -14.67 7.97 -2.67
N ILE A 71 -13.58 7.68 -3.39
CA ILE A 71 -13.25 8.29 -4.69
C ILE A 71 -14.42 8.14 -5.68
N PHE A 72 -15.03 6.95 -5.76
CA PHE A 72 -16.16 6.68 -6.66
C PHE A 72 -17.49 7.25 -6.15
N THR A 73 -17.66 7.41 -4.84
CA THR A 73 -18.89 7.92 -4.23
C THR A 73 -18.88 9.43 -4.01
N ALA A 74 -17.73 10.10 -4.15
CA ALA A 74 -17.54 11.54 -3.96
C ALA A 74 -18.54 12.42 -4.72
N PRO A 75 -18.78 12.20 -6.03
CA PRO A 75 -19.71 13.03 -6.79
C PRO A 75 -21.15 12.89 -6.26
N LEU A 76 -21.52 11.70 -5.76
CA LEU A 76 -22.83 11.44 -5.20
C LEU A 76 -22.97 12.01 -3.79
N ALA A 77 -21.93 11.93 -2.95
CA ALA A 77 -21.90 12.53 -1.63
C ALA A 77 -22.11 14.05 -1.70
N THR A 78 -21.37 14.72 -2.59
CA THR A 78 -21.47 16.17 -2.82
C THR A 78 -22.82 16.57 -3.39
N TYR A 79 -23.34 15.82 -4.38
CA TYR A 79 -24.68 16.04 -4.93
C TYR A 79 -25.80 15.81 -3.90
N GLY A 80 -25.68 14.75 -3.10
CA GLY A 80 -26.58 14.42 -1.99
C GLY A 80 -26.61 15.54 -0.95
N GLY A 81 -25.44 16.02 -0.53
CA GLY A 81 -25.31 17.18 0.37
C GLY A 81 -25.97 18.43 -0.18
N LEU A 82 -25.73 18.75 -1.45
CA LEU A 82 -26.37 19.89 -2.13
C LEU A 82 -27.90 19.75 -2.17
N CYS A 83 -28.40 18.55 -2.46
CA CYS A 83 -29.84 18.26 -2.48
C CYS A 83 -30.47 18.33 -1.08
N ALA A 84 -29.76 17.87 -0.05
CA ALA A 84 -30.21 17.91 1.34
C ALA A 84 -30.29 19.37 1.81
N PHE A 85 -29.24 20.16 1.57
CA PHE A 85 -29.19 21.58 1.88
C PHE A 85 -30.32 22.37 1.21
N ARG A 86 -30.56 22.13 -0.09
CA ARG A 86 -31.68 22.77 -0.80
C ARG A 86 -33.03 22.42 -0.20
N LYS A 87 -33.26 21.17 0.21
CA LYS A 87 -34.52 20.77 0.88
C LYS A 87 -34.65 21.41 2.26
N ILE A 88 -33.57 21.47 3.04
CA ILE A 88 -33.57 22.10 4.36
C ILE A 88 -33.83 23.60 4.22
N LYS A 89 -33.11 24.30 3.33
CA LYS A 89 -33.34 25.73 3.03
C LYS A 89 -34.80 25.99 2.64
N ARG A 90 -35.37 25.18 1.73
CA ARG A 90 -36.79 25.31 1.34
C ARG A 90 -37.75 25.07 2.51
N LYS A 91 -37.51 24.08 3.37
CA LYS A 91 -38.35 23.82 4.55
C LYS A 91 -38.24 24.93 5.60
N LEU A 92 -37.06 25.48 5.81
CA LEU A 92 -36.83 26.58 6.76
C LEU A 92 -37.47 27.88 6.25
N ILE A 93 -37.32 28.21 4.97
CA ILE A 93 -37.98 29.37 4.33
C ILE A 93 -39.51 29.18 4.29
N ALA A 94 -40.01 27.97 4.04
CA ALA A 94 -41.44 27.70 4.07
C ALA A 94 -42.04 27.83 5.49
N ARG A 95 -41.24 27.64 6.54
CA ARG A 95 -41.65 27.85 7.95
C ARG A 95 -41.54 29.31 8.39
N TYR A 96 -40.55 30.04 7.88
CA TYR A 96 -40.34 31.45 8.15
C TYR A 96 -40.65 32.24 6.88
N SER A 97 -41.91 32.61 6.70
CA SER A 97 -42.38 33.49 5.63
C SER A 97 -41.54 34.77 5.62
N SER A 98 -40.51 34.83 4.76
CA SER A 98 -39.60 35.96 4.66
C SER A 98 -39.42 36.34 3.20
N THR A 99 -39.86 37.55 2.92
CA THR A 99 -39.90 38.30 1.67
C THR A 99 -38.54 38.87 1.26
N HIS A 100 -37.44 38.12 1.45
CA HIS A 100 -36.11 38.58 1.00
C HIS A 100 -35.43 37.56 0.08
N PRO A 101 -34.94 37.98 -1.10
CA PRO A 101 -34.18 37.12 -2.00
C PRO A 101 -32.83 36.77 -1.36
N GLN A 102 -32.76 35.65 -0.66
CA GLN A 102 -31.48 35.12 -0.17
C GLN A 102 -30.62 34.68 -1.36
N ARG A 103 -29.45 35.30 -1.51
CA ARG A 103 -28.36 34.90 -2.43
C ARG A 103 -28.18 33.38 -2.46
N ASP A 104 -27.87 32.86 -3.65
CA ASP A 104 -27.66 31.43 -3.90
C ASP A 104 -26.37 30.91 -3.23
N SER A 105 -26.45 30.64 -1.92
CA SER A 105 -25.39 30.02 -1.11
C SER A 105 -25.09 28.55 -1.48
N THR A 106 -25.74 28.02 -2.52
CA THR A 106 -25.61 26.61 -2.91
C THR A 106 -24.23 26.28 -3.50
N ILE A 107 -23.58 27.24 -4.17
CA ILE A 107 -22.23 27.07 -4.70
C ILE A 107 -21.20 27.05 -3.56
N ALA A 108 -21.31 27.97 -2.60
CA ALA A 108 -20.43 28.03 -1.43
C ALA A 108 -20.56 26.79 -0.52
N PHE A 109 -21.77 26.27 -0.35
CA PHE A 109 -21.97 25.03 0.40
C PHE A 109 -21.41 23.80 -0.35
N GLY A 110 -21.57 23.77 -1.67
CA GLY A 110 -20.98 22.74 -2.52
C GLY A 110 -19.45 22.74 -2.47
N SER A 111 -18.82 23.92 -2.50
CA SER A 111 -17.35 24.03 -2.41
C SER A 111 -16.84 23.60 -1.03
N ILE A 112 -17.53 23.96 0.07
CA ILE A 112 -17.17 23.50 1.42
C ILE A 112 -17.27 21.96 1.52
N LEU A 113 -18.29 21.34 0.91
CA LEU A 113 -18.41 19.89 0.87
C LEU A 113 -17.28 19.23 0.09
N VAL A 114 -16.91 19.78 -1.07
CA VAL A 114 -15.78 19.27 -1.88
C VAL A 114 -14.46 19.41 -1.11
N VAL A 115 -14.22 20.56 -0.49
CA VAL A 115 -13.01 20.79 0.32
C VAL A 115 -12.98 19.84 1.54
N GLY A 116 -14.11 19.70 2.24
CA GLY A 116 -14.24 18.76 3.36
C GLY A 116 -14.03 17.31 2.95
N PHE A 117 -14.37 16.97 1.71
CA PHE A 117 -14.12 15.65 1.12
C PHE A 117 -12.65 15.46 0.73
N LEU A 118 -12.00 16.47 0.15
CA LEU A 118 -10.57 16.42 -0.16
C LEU A 118 -9.71 16.31 1.11
N LEU A 119 -10.16 16.90 2.21
CA LEU A 119 -9.49 16.74 3.51
C LEU A 119 -9.58 15.30 4.04
N SER A 120 -10.61 14.53 3.66
CA SER A 120 -10.78 13.14 4.11
C SER A 120 -10.17 12.09 3.19
N THR A 121 -9.70 12.47 2.00
CA THR A 121 -8.92 11.59 1.11
C THR A 121 -7.43 11.48 1.50
N GLY A 122 -7.04 11.94 2.70
CA GLY A 122 -5.68 11.78 3.22
C GLY A 122 -4.77 13.00 3.07
N LEU A 123 -5.24 14.11 2.48
CA LEU A 123 -4.46 15.35 2.39
C LEU A 123 -4.05 15.88 3.76
N PHE A 124 -4.93 15.75 4.75
CA PHE A 124 -4.63 16.18 6.13
C PHE A 124 -3.52 15.32 6.74
N ALA A 125 -3.59 13.99 6.61
CA ALA A 125 -2.56 13.07 7.11
C ALA A 125 -1.20 13.30 6.44
N PHE A 126 -1.18 13.59 5.13
CA PHE A 126 0.04 13.96 4.41
C PHE A 126 0.67 15.26 4.95
N VAL A 127 -0.15 16.26 5.30
CA VAL A 127 0.33 17.55 5.83
C VAL A 127 0.73 17.46 7.31
N THR A 128 0.08 16.61 8.10
CA THR A 128 0.39 16.42 9.53
C THR A 128 1.52 15.44 9.79
N GLY A 129 2.01 14.74 8.77
CA GLY A 129 3.03 13.70 8.92
C GLY A 129 2.52 12.47 9.67
N ASP A 130 1.19 12.33 9.80
CA ASP A 130 0.60 11.12 10.35
C ASP A 130 0.82 9.97 9.35
N PRO A 131 1.12 8.74 9.83
CA PRO A 131 1.31 7.59 8.95
C PRO A 131 0.07 7.44 8.06
N LEU A 132 0.28 7.63 6.76
CA LEU A 132 -0.79 7.51 5.78
C LEU A 132 -1.24 6.04 5.78
N PRO A 133 -2.55 5.76 5.71
CA PRO A 133 -3.07 4.39 5.54
C PRO A 133 -2.68 3.75 4.18
N ILE A 134 -1.76 4.40 3.45
CA ILE A 134 -1.13 3.97 2.20
C ILE A 134 -0.04 2.92 2.45
N GLU A 135 0.44 2.76 3.68
CA GLU A 135 1.32 1.65 4.01
C GLU A 135 0.55 0.34 3.80
N LEU A 136 0.77 -0.28 2.63
CA LEU A 136 0.65 -1.73 2.47
C LEU A 136 1.28 -2.31 3.71
N ASP A 137 0.52 -3.06 4.51
CA ASP A 137 1.03 -3.68 5.72
C ASP A 137 2.39 -4.31 5.42
N THR A 138 3.44 -3.62 5.88
CA THR A 138 4.85 -3.97 5.68
C THR A 138 5.24 -5.05 6.69
N SER A 139 4.44 -5.22 7.75
CA SER A 139 4.61 -6.29 8.72
C SER A 139 3.94 -7.60 8.32
N ALA A 140 3.20 -7.63 7.21
CA ALA A 140 2.60 -8.84 6.70
C ALA A 140 3.68 -9.86 6.28
N GLU A 141 3.66 -11.03 6.93
CA GLU A 141 4.59 -12.14 6.68
C GLU A 141 4.68 -12.47 5.18
N GLY A 142 5.91 -12.56 4.66
CA GLY A 142 6.18 -12.97 3.27
C GLY A 142 6.27 -11.83 2.25
N ARG A 143 6.28 -10.55 2.67
CA ARG A 143 6.58 -9.41 1.80
C ARG A 143 8.03 -8.96 1.94
N ALA A 144 8.61 -8.50 0.83
CA ALA A 144 9.94 -7.92 0.85
C ALA A 144 9.88 -6.51 1.46
N CYS A 145 10.31 -6.40 2.70
CA CYS A 145 10.55 -5.13 3.37
C CYS A 145 12.04 -4.96 3.61
N TYR A 146 12.53 -3.74 3.45
CA TYR A 146 13.95 -3.44 3.57
C TYR A 146 14.14 -2.37 4.63
N SER A 147 15.10 -2.61 5.50
CA SER A 147 15.63 -1.59 6.40
C SER A 147 16.51 -0.58 5.64
N ASP A 148 16.72 0.58 6.23
CA ASP A 148 17.60 1.61 5.66
C ASP A 148 19.04 1.08 5.50
N GLY A 149 19.53 0.26 6.43
CA GLY A 149 20.86 -0.35 6.35
C GLY A 149 20.97 -1.40 5.26
N GLU A 150 19.92 -2.17 4.96
CA GLU A 150 19.89 -3.06 3.79
C GLU A 150 19.94 -2.27 2.49
N TYR A 151 19.24 -1.14 2.41
CA TYR A 151 19.30 -0.25 1.25
C TYR A 151 20.69 0.37 1.03
N VAL A 152 21.35 0.82 2.11
CA VAL A 152 22.73 1.32 2.05
C VAL A 152 23.71 0.22 1.62
N ALA A 153 23.55 -0.99 2.17
CA ALA A 153 24.38 -2.13 1.80
C ALA A 153 24.17 -2.56 0.34
N ALA A 154 22.94 -2.50 -0.18
CA ALA A 154 22.65 -2.76 -1.57
C ALA A 154 23.33 -1.75 -2.50
N ASN A 155 23.25 -0.44 -2.19
CA ASN A 155 23.97 0.59 -2.96
C ASN A 155 25.49 0.35 -2.94
N PHE A 156 26.06 0.07 -1.76
CA PHE A 156 27.47 -0.27 -1.64
C PHE A 156 27.84 -1.48 -2.50
N THR A 157 27.00 -2.53 -2.50
CA THR A 157 27.21 -3.74 -3.30
C THR A 157 27.21 -3.43 -4.79
N VAL A 158 26.26 -2.63 -5.26
CA VAL A 158 26.17 -2.22 -6.67
C VAL A 158 27.37 -1.38 -7.11
N ASP A 159 27.85 -0.49 -6.25
CA ASP A 159 29.03 0.34 -6.53
C ASP A 159 30.34 -0.47 -6.53
N LYS A 160 30.43 -1.51 -5.68
CA LYS A 160 31.67 -2.26 -5.45
C LYS A 160 31.81 -3.57 -6.22
N ARG A 161 30.72 -4.14 -6.72
CA ARG A 161 30.77 -5.40 -7.49
C ARG A 161 31.61 -5.33 -8.77
N GLY A 162 31.89 -4.13 -9.29
CA GLY A 162 32.64 -3.96 -10.53
C GLY A 162 31.92 -4.66 -11.70
N ASP A 163 32.67 -5.47 -12.45
CA ASP A 163 32.14 -6.28 -13.57
C ASP A 163 31.53 -7.63 -13.11
N SER A 164 31.65 -8.00 -11.82
CA SER A 164 31.07 -9.23 -11.31
C SER A 164 29.53 -9.14 -11.37
N ARG A 165 28.95 -10.00 -12.19
CA ARG A 165 27.49 -10.18 -12.29
C ARG A 165 26.97 -11.21 -11.28
N CYS A 166 27.84 -11.92 -10.58
CA CYS A 166 27.45 -13.00 -9.67
C CYS A 166 27.19 -12.44 -8.27
N VAL A 167 26.11 -11.67 -8.10
CA VAL A 167 25.70 -11.14 -6.79
C VAL A 167 24.43 -11.86 -6.32
N TYR A 168 24.61 -12.92 -5.55
CA TYR A 168 23.51 -13.71 -5.03
C TYR A 168 22.96 -13.11 -3.75
N ALA A 169 21.64 -12.96 -3.67
CA ALA A 169 20.95 -12.44 -2.50
C ALA A 169 19.83 -13.39 -2.06
N ASP A 170 19.32 -13.24 -0.83
CA ASP A 170 18.07 -13.92 -0.47
C ASP A 170 16.90 -13.45 -1.35
N ALA A 171 15.81 -14.21 -1.36
CA ALA A 171 14.65 -13.97 -2.22
C ALA A 171 13.95 -12.62 -1.98
N HIS A 172 14.22 -11.91 -0.88
CA HIS A 172 13.74 -10.54 -0.70
C HIS A 172 14.79 -9.56 -1.23
N ARG A 173 16.05 -9.70 -0.84
CA ARG A 173 17.12 -8.78 -1.22
C ARG A 173 17.49 -8.84 -2.70
N ALA A 174 17.18 -9.93 -3.40
CA ALA A 174 17.31 -10.00 -4.86
C ALA A 174 16.45 -8.94 -5.56
N TYR A 175 15.25 -8.65 -5.07
CA TYR A 175 14.43 -7.54 -5.58
C TYR A 175 15.03 -6.18 -5.26
N LEU A 176 15.61 -6.01 -4.08
CA LEU A 176 16.32 -4.79 -3.72
C LEU A 176 17.51 -4.54 -4.67
N MET A 177 18.27 -5.59 -4.98
CA MET A 177 19.36 -5.54 -5.95
C MET A 177 18.89 -5.25 -7.37
N GLU A 178 17.69 -5.73 -7.75
CA GLU A 178 17.08 -5.42 -9.05
C GLU A 178 16.70 -3.94 -9.14
N VAL A 179 16.12 -3.39 -8.07
CA VAL A 179 15.72 -1.97 -8.02
C VAL A 179 16.93 -1.05 -8.02
N VAL A 180 17.97 -1.37 -7.25
CA VAL A 180 19.14 -0.49 -7.08
C VAL A 180 20.13 -0.65 -8.22
N GLY A 181 20.40 -1.88 -8.65
CA GLY A 181 21.48 -2.22 -9.57
C GLY A 181 21.08 -3.01 -10.80
N GLY A 182 19.80 -3.24 -11.03
CA GLY A 182 19.29 -3.94 -12.22
C GLY A 182 19.67 -5.43 -12.31
N LEU A 183 20.14 -6.05 -11.23
CA LEU A 183 20.46 -7.49 -11.19
C LEU A 183 19.50 -8.23 -10.28
N TYR A 184 19.00 -9.37 -10.75
CA TYR A 184 18.06 -10.22 -10.02
C TYR A 184 18.60 -11.64 -9.96
N ASP A 185 19.44 -11.92 -8.97
CA ASP A 185 20.09 -13.22 -8.76
C ASP A 185 19.75 -13.76 -7.36
N PRO A 186 18.54 -14.32 -7.17
CA PRO A 186 18.12 -14.87 -5.89
C PRO A 186 18.80 -16.22 -5.61
N LEU A 187 19.03 -16.52 -4.34
CA LEU A 187 19.33 -17.87 -3.87
C LEU A 187 18.11 -18.76 -4.04
N GLN A 188 18.23 -19.81 -4.83
CA GLN A 188 17.13 -20.71 -5.17
C GLN A 188 17.23 -22.04 -4.42
N GLY A 189 16.13 -22.48 -3.80
CA GLY A 189 16.09 -23.73 -3.06
C GLY A 189 14.82 -23.90 -2.21
N ARG A 190 14.63 -25.11 -1.69
CA ARG A 190 13.46 -25.46 -0.84
C ARG A 190 13.84 -26.00 0.53
N THR A 191 14.97 -26.70 0.63
CA THR A 191 15.38 -27.44 1.84
C THR A 191 16.77 -27.10 2.33
N SER A 192 17.61 -26.49 1.47
CA SER A 192 19.00 -26.15 1.77
C SER A 192 19.43 -24.97 0.93
N VAL A 193 20.37 -24.18 1.43
CA VAL A 193 20.91 -23.02 0.70
C VAL A 193 21.94 -23.51 -0.32
N PRO A 194 21.87 -23.09 -1.59
CA PRO A 194 22.87 -23.45 -2.57
C PRO A 194 24.20 -22.76 -2.26
N VAL A 195 25.28 -23.55 -2.21
CA VAL A 195 26.65 -23.05 -2.15
C VAL A 195 27.19 -23.00 -3.58
N HIS A 196 27.47 -21.80 -4.08
CA HIS A 196 27.99 -21.61 -5.42
C HIS A 196 29.49 -21.89 -5.44
N GLY A 197 29.86 -22.78 -6.36
CA GLY A 197 31.25 -23.18 -6.53
C GLY A 197 32.10 -22.00 -6.97
N GLU A 198 31.58 -21.14 -7.86
CA GLU A 198 32.24 -20.05 -8.61
C GLU A 198 33.18 -19.13 -7.81
N ALA A 199 34.09 -18.46 -8.52
CA ALA A 199 34.96 -17.41 -7.99
C ALA A 199 34.41 -16.06 -8.45
N ASP A 200 34.86 -14.99 -7.79
CA ASP A 200 34.42 -13.63 -8.04
C ASP A 200 32.90 -13.45 -7.86
N LEU A 201 32.35 -14.11 -6.83
CA LEU A 201 30.94 -14.01 -6.46
C LEU A 201 30.74 -13.28 -5.14
N HIS A 202 29.56 -12.67 -5.01
CA HIS A 202 29.12 -11.98 -3.81
C HIS A 202 27.88 -12.66 -3.22
N TYR A 203 27.84 -12.78 -1.90
CA TYR A 203 26.60 -13.06 -1.16
C TYR A 203 26.16 -11.83 -0.40
N PHE A 204 24.98 -11.32 -0.74
CA PHE A 204 24.33 -10.22 -0.03
C PHE A 204 23.26 -10.78 0.90
N LEU A 205 23.48 -10.63 2.20
CA LEU A 205 22.61 -11.16 3.26
C LEU A 205 22.05 -10.00 4.08
N GLY A 206 20.74 -9.94 4.24
CA GLY A 206 20.10 -8.92 5.10
C GLY A 206 19.77 -9.43 6.50
N THR A 207 18.97 -8.66 7.25
CA THR A 207 18.74 -8.82 8.69
C THR A 207 18.28 -10.22 9.10
N GLU A 208 17.29 -10.81 8.40
CA GLU A 208 16.79 -12.15 8.73
C GLU A 208 17.86 -13.24 8.60
N ASN A 209 18.78 -13.08 7.63
CA ASN A 209 19.88 -14.00 7.42
C ASN A 209 20.90 -13.94 8.55
N LEU A 210 21.07 -12.76 9.17
CA LEU A 210 21.92 -12.58 10.36
C LEU A 210 21.33 -13.29 11.58
N GLU A 211 20.00 -13.44 11.63
CA GLU A 211 19.30 -14.25 12.65
C GLU A 211 19.33 -15.76 12.34
N GLY A 212 20.00 -16.18 11.26
CA GLY A 212 20.13 -17.58 10.89
C GLY A 212 18.98 -18.16 10.08
N ARG A 213 18.09 -17.31 9.53
CA ARG A 213 16.99 -17.71 8.64
C ARG A 213 17.16 -17.09 7.27
N ILE A 214 16.88 -17.82 6.20
CA ILE A 214 17.06 -17.31 4.84
C ILE A 214 15.85 -17.62 3.97
N TRP A 215 15.46 -16.62 3.20
CA TRP A 215 14.41 -16.74 2.20
C TRP A 215 15.02 -17.21 0.88
N LEU A 216 14.56 -18.36 0.40
CA LEU A 216 14.95 -18.94 -0.87
C LEU A 216 13.79 -18.86 -1.86
N GLU A 217 14.13 -18.63 -3.12
CA GLU A 217 13.16 -18.64 -4.20
C GLU A 217 12.95 -20.05 -4.72
N ASP A 218 11.70 -20.38 -5.07
CA ASP A 218 11.38 -21.68 -5.65
C ASP A 218 11.93 -21.77 -7.08
N PRO A 219 12.82 -22.74 -7.38
CA PRO A 219 13.39 -22.90 -8.74
C PRO A 219 12.32 -23.14 -9.82
N GLN A 220 11.14 -23.65 -9.46
CA GLN A 220 10.06 -23.96 -10.41
C GLN A 220 9.06 -22.82 -10.57
N LYS A 221 9.01 -21.90 -9.61
CA LYS A 221 8.04 -20.79 -9.55
C LYS A 221 8.73 -19.54 -9.04
N TRP A 222 9.61 -19.03 -9.89
CA TRP A 222 10.28 -17.76 -9.68
C TRP A 222 9.28 -16.64 -9.33
N ARG A 223 9.66 -15.79 -8.39
CA ARG A 223 8.93 -14.62 -7.86
C ARG A 223 7.61 -14.87 -7.15
N GLU A 224 6.98 -16.02 -7.36
CA GLU A 224 5.67 -16.36 -6.82
C GLU A 224 5.75 -17.13 -5.51
N ASN A 225 6.78 -17.96 -5.33
CA ASN A 225 6.91 -18.84 -4.18
C ASN A 225 8.28 -18.69 -3.52
N LYS A 226 8.26 -18.49 -2.19
CA LYS A 226 9.44 -18.30 -1.36
C LYS A 226 9.37 -19.23 -0.16
N THR A 227 10.50 -19.81 0.22
CA THR A 227 10.59 -20.69 1.37
C THR A 227 11.57 -20.09 2.37
N CYS A 228 11.13 -19.90 3.61
CA CYS A 228 12.03 -19.54 4.71
C CYS A 228 12.58 -20.83 5.33
N ILE A 229 13.90 -20.97 5.34
CA ILE A 229 14.57 -22.10 5.99
C ILE A 229 15.62 -21.60 6.97
N ASN A 230 16.03 -22.44 7.92
CA ASN A 230 17.21 -22.16 8.72
C ASN A 230 18.47 -22.35 7.88
N ILE A 231 19.45 -21.47 8.06
CA ILE A 231 20.74 -21.57 7.37
C ILE A 231 21.47 -22.81 7.87
N ASP A 232 21.77 -23.71 6.94
CA ASP A 232 22.47 -24.96 7.18
C ASP A 232 23.98 -24.74 7.46
N ASP A 233 24.60 -25.72 8.12
CA ASP A 233 26.01 -25.64 8.51
C ASP A 233 26.95 -25.61 7.31
N ASN A 234 26.55 -26.16 6.17
CA ASN A 234 27.36 -26.14 4.96
C ASN A 234 27.45 -24.71 4.41
N PHE A 235 26.32 -24.01 4.32
CA PHE A 235 26.33 -22.59 3.93
C PHE A 235 27.10 -21.72 4.92
N LYS A 236 26.92 -21.91 6.23
CA LYS A 236 27.71 -21.19 7.26
C LYS A 236 29.21 -21.38 7.08
N ARG A 237 29.66 -22.62 6.85
CA ARG A 237 31.08 -22.91 6.58
C ARG A 237 31.57 -22.24 5.30
N SER A 238 30.72 -22.16 4.28
CA SER A 238 31.08 -21.46 3.03
C SER A 238 31.29 -19.96 3.25
N LEU A 239 30.52 -19.32 4.14
CA LEU A 239 30.70 -17.91 4.47
C LEU A 239 31.99 -17.65 5.27
N LEU A 240 32.42 -18.59 6.12
CA LEU A 240 33.65 -18.45 6.93
C LEU A 240 34.93 -18.34 6.09
N VAL A 241 34.89 -18.80 4.84
CA VAL A 241 36.04 -18.78 3.93
C VAL A 241 35.93 -17.68 2.88
N MET A 242 34.94 -16.79 3.02
CA MET A 242 34.74 -15.61 2.20
C MET A 242 35.16 -14.36 2.95
N ASP A 243 35.60 -13.35 2.22
CA ASP A 243 35.93 -12.04 2.79
C ASP A 243 34.64 -11.28 3.08
N LYS A 244 34.44 -10.85 4.33
CA LYS A 244 33.35 -9.94 4.68
C LYS A 244 33.76 -8.52 4.29
N VAL A 245 33.21 -8.02 3.20
CA VAL A 245 33.55 -6.71 2.60
C VAL A 245 32.65 -5.58 3.09
N TYR A 246 31.46 -5.92 3.61
CA TYR A 246 30.56 -4.99 4.27
C TYR A 246 29.88 -5.67 5.45
N ALA A 247 29.71 -4.94 6.56
CA ALA A 247 28.98 -5.40 7.72
C ALA A 247 28.29 -4.21 8.41
N SER A 248 26.99 -4.33 8.62
CA SER A 248 26.19 -3.46 9.48
C SER A 248 25.34 -4.30 10.42
N GLN A 249 24.53 -3.64 11.26
CA GLN A 249 23.56 -4.35 12.12
C GLN A 249 22.43 -5.02 11.32
N GLU A 250 22.25 -4.63 10.06
CA GLU A 250 21.09 -4.98 9.23
C GLU A 250 21.47 -5.73 7.95
N ALA A 251 22.75 -5.73 7.55
CA ALA A 251 23.19 -6.44 6.36
C ALA A 251 24.68 -6.76 6.34
N GLU A 252 25.03 -7.83 5.63
CA GLU A 252 26.40 -8.26 5.38
C GLU A 252 26.61 -8.59 3.90
N LEU A 253 27.80 -8.25 3.39
CA LEU A 253 28.24 -8.61 2.05
C LEU A 253 29.50 -9.46 2.17
N TYR A 254 29.44 -10.65 1.58
CA TYR A 254 30.56 -11.59 1.51
C TYR A 254 31.06 -11.67 0.08
N TYR A 255 32.37 -11.69 -0.10
CA TYR A 255 33.04 -11.79 -1.39
C TYR A 255 33.96 -13.01 -1.44
N LYS A 256 33.86 -13.79 -2.52
CA LYS A 256 34.73 -14.94 -2.75
C LYS A 256 35.67 -14.66 -3.91
N LYS A 257 36.94 -14.40 -3.59
CA LYS A 257 37.95 -14.03 -4.58
C LYS A 257 38.51 -15.20 -5.42
N PHE A 258 38.60 -16.42 -4.86
CA PHE A 258 39.33 -17.53 -5.48
C PHE A 258 38.58 -18.88 -5.46
N TRP A 259 38.86 -19.70 -6.48
CA TRP A 259 38.61 -21.15 -6.49
C TRP A 259 39.86 -21.87 -6.01
N GLY A 260 39.76 -22.66 -4.94
CA GLY A 260 40.79 -23.61 -4.54
C GLY A 260 40.19 -24.60 -3.54
N PRO A 261 40.54 -25.90 -3.60
CA PRO A 261 40.06 -26.87 -2.63
C PRO A 261 40.64 -26.51 -1.26
N ILE A 262 39.79 -26.58 -0.23
CA ILE A 262 40.24 -26.72 1.15
C ILE A 262 40.55 -28.20 1.37
#